data_AF-A0A1B7NLF6-F1
#
_entry.id   AF-A0A1B7NLF6-F1
#
_cell.length_a   1.000
_cell.length_b   1.000
_cell.length_c   1.000
_cell.angle_alpha   90.00
_cell.angle_beta   90.00
_cell.angle_gamma   90.00
#
_symmetry.space_group_name_H-M   'P 1'
#
loop_
_entity.id
_entity.type
_entity.pdbx_description
1 polymer ?
#
loop_
_entity_poly.entity_id
_entity_poly.type
_entity_poly.pdbx_seq_one_letter_code
_entity_poly.pdbx_strand_id
1 'polypeptide(L)' 'NWISEPPIPKAPLEEFITTIPLGEEQDQFLQFIRSLLTWDREARAASYELISHEWLIRPVGIVDVI' A
#
# COMPACT_ATOMS: atom_id res chain seq x y z
N ASN A 1 -6.64 -14.55 -22.06
CA ASN A 1 -5.98 -13.31 -22.54
C ASN A 1 -5.22 -12.64 -21.41
N TRP A 2 -4.10 -13.24 -20.97
CA TRP A 2 -3.17 -12.55 -20.06
C TRP A 2 -2.36 -11.57 -20.90
N ILE A 3 -2.45 -10.29 -20.58
CA ILE A 3 -1.67 -9.21 -21.19
C ILE A 3 -0.46 -9.02 -20.28
N SER A 4 0.74 -9.02 -20.89
CA SER A 4 2.11 -8.96 -20.35
C SER A 4 2.32 -8.45 -18.92
N GLU A 5 3.37 -8.97 -18.27
CA GLU A 5 3.95 -8.41 -17.04
C GLU A 5 4.09 -6.88 -17.14
N PRO A 6 3.76 -6.14 -16.06
CA PRO A 6 3.91 -4.69 -16.04
C PRO A 6 5.36 -4.30 -16.38
N PRO A 7 5.57 -3.21 -17.12
CA PRO A 7 6.91 -2.81 -17.54
C PRO A 7 7.81 -2.59 -16.32
N ILE A 8 9.04 -3.09 -16.39
CA ILE A 8 10.05 -2.86 -15.35
C ILE A 8 10.25 -1.34 -15.23
N PRO A 9 10.01 -0.74 -14.05
CA PRO A 9 10.23 0.68 -13.85
C PRO A 9 11.69 1.04 -14.14
N LYS A 10 11.90 2.07 -14.96
CA LYS A 10 13.25 2.58 -15.27
C LYS A 10 13.76 3.56 -14.21
N ALA A 11 12.87 4.07 -13.37
CA ALA A 11 13.21 4.93 -12.25
C ALA A 11 13.73 4.05 -11.08
N PRO A 12 14.83 4.45 -10.41
CA PRO A 12 15.28 3.82 -9.18
C PRO A 12 14.27 4.05 -8.05
N LEU A 13 14.26 3.17 -7.04
CA LEU A 13 13.32 3.23 -5.92
C LEU A 13 13.35 4.59 -5.18
N GLU A 14 14.53 5.19 -5.09
CA GLU A 14 14.79 6.47 -4.42
C GLU A 14 14.11 7.66 -5.12
N GLU A 15 13.75 7.53 -6.40
CA GLU A 15 12.97 8.53 -7.15
C GLU A 15 11.45 8.38 -6.89
N PHE A 16 11.01 7.27 -6.30
CA PHE A 16 9.64 7.13 -5.81
C PHE A 16 9.50 7.86 -4.48
N ILE A 17 9.34 9.19 -4.55
CA ILE A 17 8.79 9.95 -3.43
C ILE A 17 7.32 9.56 -3.32
N THR A 18 7.02 8.54 -2.52
CA THR A 18 5.64 8.09 -2.28
C THR A 18 4.93 9.11 -1.37
N THR A 19 4.61 10.28 -1.93
CA THR A 19 3.67 11.20 -1.28
C THR A 19 2.28 10.62 -1.46
N ILE A 20 1.81 9.90 -0.44
CA ILE A 20 0.40 9.53 -0.36
C ILE A 20 -0.40 10.84 -0.25
N PRO A 21 -1.35 11.11 -1.16
CA PRO A 21 -2.14 12.33 -1.11
C PRO A 21 -2.83 12.48 0.25
N LEU A 22 -2.90 13.71 0.76
CA LEU A 22 -3.64 13.99 1.99
C LEU A 22 -5.11 13.57 1.83
N GLY A 23 -5.66 12.88 2.83
CA GLY A 23 -7.05 12.44 2.83
C GLY A 23 -7.20 10.97 3.21
N GLU A 24 -8.28 10.36 2.72
CA GLU A 24 -8.70 9.01 3.13
C GLU A 24 -7.61 7.95 2.92
N GLU A 25 -6.89 7.99 1.80
CA GLU A 25 -5.84 7.00 1.53
C GLU A 25 -4.68 7.11 2.51
N GLN A 26 -4.26 8.33 2.86
CA GLN A 26 -3.24 8.56 3.87
C GLN A 26 -3.68 8.06 5.24
N ASP A 27 -4.93 8.32 5.63
CA ASP A 27 -5.47 7.86 6.91
C ASP A 27 -5.48 6.34 6.98
N GLN A 28 -5.93 5.67 5.92
CA GLN A 28 -5.92 4.20 5.82
C GLN A 28 -4.50 3.64 5.81
N PHE A 29 -3.54 4.25 5.11
CA PHE A 29 -2.13 3.85 5.14
C PHE A 29 -1.54 3.96 6.54
N LEU A 30 -1.78 5.08 7.23
CA LEU A 30 -1.26 5.28 8.58
C LEU A 30 -1.86 4.28 9.57
N GLN A 31 -3.14 3.94 9.44
CA GLN A 31 -3.78 2.88 10.24
C GLN A 31 -3.13 1.51 9.96
N PHE A 32 -2.87 1.18 8.70
CA PHE A 32 -2.19 -0.06 8.31
C PHE A 32 -0.79 -0.17 8.94
N ILE A 33 0.03 0.87 8.76
CA ILE A 33 1.41 0.88 9.27
C ILE A 33 1.45 0.86 10.80
N ARG A 34 0.54 1.57 11.47
CA ARG A 34 0.44 1.52 12.95
C ARG A 34 0.11 0.10 13.42
N SER A 35 -0.80 -0.60 12.74
CA SER A 35 -1.16 -1.98 13.07
C SER A 35 0.02 -2.94 12.87
N LEU A 36 0.77 -2.78 11.79
CA LEU A 36 1.95 -3.60 11.47
C LEU A 36 3.13 -3.34 12.42
N LEU A 37 3.40 -2.07 12.75
CA LEU A 37 4.56 -1.64 13.55
C LEU A 37 4.25 -1.50 15.05
N THR A 38 3.14 -2.05 15.53
CA THR A 38 2.79 -2.03 16.96
C THR A 38 3.89 -2.72 17.77
N TRP A 39 4.43 -2.01 18.76
CA TRP A 39 5.57 -2.50 19.55
C TRP A 39 5.22 -3.74 20.36
N ASP A 40 4.08 -3.70 21.05
CA ASP A 40 3.56 -4.84 21.81
C ASP A 40 3.20 -5.99 20.87
N ARG A 41 3.75 -7.17 21.13
CA ARG A 41 3.57 -8.35 20.28
C ARG A 41 2.13 -8.84 20.31
N GLU A 42 1.50 -8.85 21.48
CA GLU A 42 0.14 -9.39 21.63
C GLU A 42 -0.92 -8.46 21.02
N ALA A 43 -0.61 -7.16 20.95
CA ALA A 43 -1.44 -6.17 20.27
C ALA A 43 -1.09 -5.98 18.78
N ARG A 44 -0.01 -6.60 18.28
CA ARG A 44 0.40 -6.47 16.88
C ARG A 44 -0.48 -7.33 15.99
N ALA A 45 -1.02 -6.73 14.94
CA ALA A 45 -1.85 -7.43 13.97
C ALA A 45 -1.08 -8.59 13.32
N ALA A 46 -1.75 -9.74 13.21
CA ALA A 46 -1.23 -10.89 12.48
C ALA A 46 -1.30 -10.65 10.96
N SER A 47 -0.45 -11.36 10.22
CA SER A 47 -0.38 -11.20 8.75
C SER A 47 -1.73 -11.44 8.07
N TYR A 48 -2.51 -12.44 8.51
CA TYR A 48 -3.81 -12.76 7.94
C TYR A 48 -4.89 -11.69 8.22
N GLU A 49 -4.69 -10.83 9.23
CA GLU A 49 -5.58 -9.70 9.52
C GLU A 49 -5.22 -8.49 8.63
N LEU A 50 -3.93 -8.37 8.28
CA LEU A 50 -3.40 -7.28 7.46
C LEU A 50 -3.65 -7.45 5.96
N ILE A 51 -3.73 -8.69 5.45
CA ILE A 51 -3.94 -8.95 4.00
C ILE A 51 -5.28 -8.41 3.47
N SER A 52 -6.26 -8.21 4.35
CA SER A 52 -7.58 -7.66 3.99
C SER A 52 -7.76 -6.22 4.46
N HIS A 53 -6.69 -5.54 4.88
CA HIS A 53 -6.76 -4.15 5.31
C HIS A 53 -7.19 -3.25 4.15
N GLU A 54 -8.10 -2.30 4.39
CA GLU A 54 -8.73 -1.45 3.37
C GLU A 54 -7.72 -0.76 2.46
N TRP A 55 -6.65 -0.22 3.03
CA TRP A 55 -5.55 0.38 2.27
C TRP A 55 -4.89 -0.60 1.28
N LEU A 56 -4.64 -1.84 1.69
CA LEU A 56 -3.90 -2.82 0.90
C LEU A 56 -4.74 -3.37 -0.27
N ILE A 57 -6.06 -3.51 -0.06
CA ILE A 57 -6.98 -4.01 -1.09
C ILE A 57 -7.61 -2.89 -1.92
N ARG A 58 -7.20 -1.63 -1.71
CA ARG A 58 -7.74 -0.48 -2.43
C ARG A 58 -7.51 -0.69 -3.93
N PRO A 59 -8.55 -0.53 -4.77
CA PRO A 59 -8.36 -0.60 -6.22
C PRO A 59 -7.37 0.46 -6.67
N VAL A 60 -6.37 0.06 -7.47
CA VAL A 60 -5.51 1.03 -8.15
C VAL A 60 -6.39 1.88 -9.06
N GLY A 61 -6.36 3.20 -8.86
CA GLY A 61 -7.11 4.13 -9.69
C GLY A 61 -6.69 3.96 -11.16
N ILE A 62 -7.68 3.86 -12.06
CA ILE A 62 -7.47 3.72 -13.52
C ILE A 62 -6.65 4.88 -14.13
N VAL A 63 -6.39 5.94 -13.36
CA VAL A 63 -5.76 7.19 -13.79
C VAL A 63 -4.22 7.15 -13.79
N ASP A 64 -3.59 6.17 -13.15
CA ASP A 64 -2.12 6.08 -13.06
C ASP A 64 -1.47 5.25 -14.19
N VAL A 65 -2.22 4.93 -15.26
CA VAL A 65 -1.79 4.07 -16.37
C VAL A 65 -2.09 4.67 -17.76
N ILE A 66 -2.09 6.00 -17.91
CA ILE A 66 -2.19 6.66 -19.24
C ILE A 66 -0.96 7.51 -19.52
#